data_AF-A0AAV9SFW2-F1
#
_entry.id   AF-A0AAV9SFW2-F1
#
_cell.length_a   1.000
_cell.length_b   1.000
_cell.length_c   1.000
_cell.angle_alpha   90.00
_cell.angle_beta   90.00
_cell.angle_gamma   90.00
#
_symmetry.space_group_name_H-M   'P 1'
#
loop_
_entity.id
_entity.type
_entity.pdbx_description
1 polymer ?
#
loop_
_entity_poly.entity_id
_entity_poly.type
_entity_poly.pdbx_seq_one_letter_code
_entity_poly.pdbx_strand_id
1 'polypeptide(L)'
;VELVRRDYVANGGRETFLSYEDPEQDILIGLLRLRRCSPQSFRPELKGGVSIVRELHVYGSVVPVSSRDPSKFQHQGFGMMLMEEAERIAREEHGSEKLAVISGVGTRNYYRKMGYELEGPYMVKHLYGAELD
;
A
#
# COMPACT_ATOMS: atom_id res chain seq x y z
N VAL A 1 2.34 16.67 -9.43
CA VAL A 1 2.28 15.36 -8.76
C VAL A 1 0.87 14.83 -8.77
N GLU A 2 0.65 13.68 -9.39
CA GLU A 2 -0.64 13.02 -9.49
C GLU A 2 -0.55 11.56 -9.06
N LEU A 3 -1.68 11.00 -8.63
CA LEU A 3 -1.81 9.57 -8.38
C LEU A 3 -2.15 8.87 -9.70
N VAL A 4 -1.29 7.94 -10.10
CA VAL A 4 -1.46 7.12 -11.29
C VAL A 4 -1.76 5.69 -10.89
N ARG A 5 -2.72 5.07 -11.57
CA ARG A 5 -3.11 3.66 -11.39
C ARG A 5 -2.94 2.91 -12.70
N ARG A 6 -2.32 1.74 -12.64
CA ARG A 6 -2.17 0.81 -13.77
C ARG A 6 -2.53 -0.60 -13.33
N ASP A 7 -3.58 -1.17 -13.92
CA ASP A 7 -4.03 -2.53 -13.64
C ASP A 7 -3.56 -3.50 -14.72
N TYR A 8 -3.11 -4.70 -14.32
CA TYR A 8 -2.71 -5.75 -15.25
C TYR A 8 -2.96 -7.15 -14.68
N VAL A 9 -3.06 -8.14 -15.58
CA VAL A 9 -3.22 -9.55 -15.20
C VAL A 9 -1.84 -10.21 -15.13
N ALA A 10 -1.55 -10.88 -14.04
CA ALA A 10 -0.31 -11.62 -13.85
C ALA A 10 -0.55 -12.94 -13.11
N ASN A 11 -0.17 -14.06 -13.75
CA ASN A 11 -0.24 -15.42 -13.19
C ASN A 11 -1.60 -15.74 -12.55
N GLY A 12 -2.68 -15.51 -13.30
CA GLY A 12 -4.05 -15.79 -12.85
C GLY A 12 -4.60 -14.85 -11.77
N GLY A 13 -3.88 -13.80 -11.39
CA GLY A 13 -4.36 -12.75 -10.48
C GLY A 13 -4.39 -11.38 -11.14
N ARG A 14 -5.08 -10.45 -10.49
CA ARG A 14 -5.10 -9.02 -10.85
C ARG A 14 -4.12 -8.26 -9.95
N GLU A 15 -3.22 -7.52 -10.58
CA GLU A 15 -2.29 -6.61 -9.94
C GLU A 15 -2.74 -5.17 -10.22
N THR A 16 -2.67 -4.34 -9.20
CA THR A 16 -2.90 -2.90 -9.27
C THR A 16 -1.63 -2.20 -8.84
N PHE A 17 -1.02 -1.48 -9.77
CA PHE A 17 0.15 -0.65 -9.53
C PHE A 17 -0.29 0.78 -9.30
N LEU A 18 -0.06 1.29 -8.10
CA LEU A 18 -0.30 2.67 -7.73
C LEU A 18 1.02 3.41 -7.65
N SER A 19 1.05 4.64 -8.10
CA SER A 19 2.23 5.49 -8.00
C SER A 19 1.86 6.95 -7.88
N TYR A 20 2.70 7.70 -7.18
CA TYR A 20 2.72 9.16 -7.30
C TYR A 20 3.82 9.54 -8.29
N GLU A 21 3.43 10.23 -9.35
CA GLU A 21 4.30 10.62 -10.46
C GLU A 21 4.20 12.12 -10.71
N ASP A 22 5.27 12.71 -11.25
CA ASP A 22 5.26 13.99 -11.95
C ASP A 22 5.39 13.70 -13.46
N PRO A 23 4.28 13.71 -14.22
CA PRO A 23 4.31 13.35 -15.64
C PRO A 23 5.02 14.38 -16.51
N GLU A 24 5.04 15.66 -16.09
CA GLU A 24 5.74 16.71 -16.84
C GLU A 24 7.25 16.53 -16.75
N GLN A 25 7.72 16.10 -15.58
CA GLN A 25 9.15 15.89 -15.32
C GLN A 25 9.61 14.43 -15.49
N ASP A 26 8.70 13.50 -15.77
CA ASP A 26 8.93 12.05 -15.83
C ASP A 26 9.60 11.50 -14.54
N ILE A 27 9.09 11.93 -13.38
CA ILE A 27 9.63 11.56 -12.06
C ILE A 27 8.65 10.65 -11.32
N LEU A 28 9.16 9.52 -10.81
CA LEU A 28 8.45 8.63 -9.90
C LEU A 28 8.79 8.96 -8.44
N ILE A 29 7.79 9.35 -7.66
CA ILE A 29 7.94 9.79 -6.26
C ILE A 29 7.74 8.62 -5.29
N GLY A 30 6.79 7.76 -5.58
CA GLY A 30 6.54 6.56 -4.78
C GLY A 30 5.63 5.60 -5.53
N LEU A 31 5.68 4.33 -5.14
CA LEU A 31 4.88 3.26 -5.71
C LEU A 31 4.33 2.33 -4.63
N LEU A 32 3.24 1.66 -4.98
CA LEU A 32 2.66 0.56 -4.23
C LEU A 32 2.19 -0.52 -5.21
N ARG A 33 2.50 -1.78 -4.89
CA ARG A 33 2.00 -2.95 -5.61
C ARG A 33 0.95 -3.67 -4.79
N LEU A 34 -0.29 -3.61 -5.26
CA LEU A 34 -1.44 -4.28 -4.67
C LEU A 34 -1.83 -5.49 -5.50
N ARG A 35 -2.09 -6.64 -4.86
CA ARG A 35 -2.60 -7.84 -5.53
C ARG A 35 -3.82 -8.37 -4.79
N ARG A 36 -4.89 -8.70 -5.52
CA ARG A 36 -5.97 -9.53 -4.97
C ARG A 36 -5.50 -10.97 -4.86
N CYS A 37 -5.55 -11.56 -3.67
CA CYS A 37 -5.18 -12.97 -3.50
C CYS A 37 -6.17 -13.86 -4.25
N SER A 38 -5.63 -14.84 -4.96
CA SER A 38 -6.43 -15.86 -5.65
C SER A 38 -6.85 -16.96 -4.66
N PRO A 39 -7.94 -17.72 -4.92
CA PRO A 39 -8.33 -18.86 -4.09
C PRO A 39 -7.22 -19.91 -3.90
N GLN A 40 -6.25 -19.97 -4.81
CA GLN A 40 -5.10 -20.89 -4.76
C GLN A 40 -3.99 -20.45 -3.78
N SER A 41 -4.15 -19.34 -3.06
CA SER A 41 -3.18 -18.91 -2.04
C SER A 41 -3.01 -19.99 -0.96
N PHE A 42 -1.77 -20.43 -0.76
CA PHE A 42 -1.45 -21.55 0.14
C PHE A 42 -1.30 -21.14 1.60
N ARG A 43 -0.93 -19.87 1.86
CA ARG A 43 -0.76 -19.34 3.22
C ARG A 43 -2.12 -19.14 3.89
N PRO A 44 -2.35 -19.68 5.11
CA PRO A 44 -3.64 -19.57 5.78
C PRO A 44 -4.06 -18.10 6.02
N GLU A 45 -3.11 -17.21 6.30
CA GLU A 45 -3.35 -15.79 6.57
C GLU A 45 -3.88 -15.03 5.33
N LEU A 46 -3.71 -15.59 4.13
CA LEU A 46 -4.10 -15.00 2.85
C LEU A 46 -5.32 -15.67 2.22
N LYS A 47 -6.03 -16.54 2.97
CA LYS A 47 -7.29 -17.17 2.54
C LYS A 47 -8.48 -16.30 2.94
N GLY A 48 -9.60 -16.48 2.22
CA GLY A 48 -10.87 -15.83 2.58
C GLY A 48 -10.97 -14.36 2.15
N GLY A 49 -10.72 -14.07 0.86
CA GLY A 49 -10.94 -12.71 0.34
C GLY A 49 -9.96 -11.67 0.90
N VAL A 50 -8.66 -11.88 0.66
CA VAL A 50 -7.59 -10.99 1.13
C VAL A 50 -6.97 -10.26 -0.04
N SER A 51 -6.61 -8.99 0.15
CA SER A 51 -5.67 -8.30 -0.74
C SER A 51 -4.32 -8.16 -0.05
N ILE A 52 -3.25 -8.11 -0.84
CA ILE A 52 -1.88 -8.01 -0.32
C ILE A 52 -1.12 -6.86 -0.98
N VAL A 53 -0.56 -5.99 -0.15
CA VAL A 53 0.49 -5.05 -0.52
C VAL A 53 1.81 -5.81 -0.54
N ARG A 54 2.35 -5.97 -1.74
CA ARG A 54 3.59 -6.72 -1.98
C ARG A 54 4.83 -5.85 -1.84
N GLU A 55 4.66 -4.56 -2.10
CA GLU A 55 5.72 -3.56 -2.06
C GLU A 55 5.08 -2.19 -1.83
N LEU A 56 5.66 -1.43 -0.90
CA LEU A 56 5.46 0.01 -0.76
C LEU A 56 6.86 0.63 -0.77
N HIS A 57 7.09 1.56 -1.68
CA HIS A 57 8.37 2.25 -1.79
C HIS A 57 8.13 3.73 -2.03
N VAL A 58 8.71 4.59 -1.18
CA VAL A 58 8.70 6.04 -1.39
C VAL A 58 10.14 6.46 -1.60
N TYR A 59 10.44 7.04 -2.76
CA TYR A 59 11.78 7.49 -3.07
C TYR A 59 12.14 8.67 -2.17
N GLY A 60 13.37 8.65 -1.66
CA GLY A 60 13.80 9.46 -0.55
C GLY A 60 13.58 10.96 -0.76
N SER A 61 13.01 11.57 0.29
CA SER A 61 13.22 12.95 0.69
C SER A 61 14.71 13.22 0.98
N VAL A 62 15.54 13.26 -0.06
CA VAL A 62 16.91 13.78 0.06
C VAL A 62 16.80 15.30 0.06
N VAL A 63 16.45 15.88 1.20
CA VAL A 63 16.55 17.33 1.38
C VAL A 63 17.96 17.63 1.85
N PRO A 64 18.80 18.33 1.06
CA PRO A 64 20.04 18.88 1.59
C PRO A 64 19.68 19.76 2.79
N VAL A 65 20.39 19.56 3.91
CA VAL A 65 20.21 20.27 5.19
C VAL A 65 20.27 21.81 5.03
N SER A 66 20.69 22.33 3.88
CA SER A 66 20.88 23.75 3.58
C SER A 66 19.69 24.50 2.95
N SER A 67 18.53 23.87 2.71
CA SER A 67 17.37 24.62 2.18
C SER A 67 16.05 24.14 2.78
N ARG A 68 15.57 24.87 3.78
CA ARG A 68 14.17 24.77 4.26
C ARG A 68 13.26 25.38 3.18
N ASP A 69 13.01 24.61 2.14
CA ASP A 69 12.01 24.93 1.12
C ASP A 69 10.65 24.34 1.56
N PRO A 70 9.59 25.14 1.75
CA PRO A 70 8.26 24.68 2.13
C PRO A 70 7.67 23.63 1.18
N SER A 71 8.07 23.63 -0.10
CA SER A 71 7.64 22.63 -1.09
C SER A 71 8.10 21.21 -0.75
N LYS A 72 9.25 21.06 -0.07
CA LYS A 72 9.81 19.76 0.31
C LYS A 72 9.10 19.11 1.51
N PHE A 73 8.34 19.89 2.28
CA PHE A 73 7.48 19.37 3.34
C PHE A 73 6.26 18.61 2.80
N GLN A 74 5.88 18.81 1.53
CA GLN A 74 4.77 18.07 0.90
C GLN A 74 5.07 16.58 0.67
N HIS A 75 6.34 16.15 0.73
CA HIS A 75 6.70 14.73 0.53
C HIS A 75 6.43 13.82 1.74
N GLN A 76 6.12 14.39 2.90
CA GLN A 76 5.77 13.62 4.10
C GLN A 76 4.30 13.18 4.05
N GLY A 77 3.99 12.21 3.20
CA GLY A 77 2.62 11.68 3.13
C GLY A 77 2.37 10.65 2.05
N PHE A 78 3.17 10.60 0.98
CA PHE A 78 2.91 9.72 -0.17
C PHE A 78 2.75 8.25 0.20
N GLY A 79 3.55 7.74 1.15
CA GLY A 79 3.41 6.36 1.61
C GLY A 79 2.06 6.11 2.29
N MET A 80 1.56 7.06 3.07
CA MET A 80 0.26 6.95 3.73
C MET A 80 -0.87 7.06 2.71
N MET A 81 -0.82 8.03 1.80
CA MET A 81 -1.83 8.18 0.76
C MET A 81 -1.90 6.97 -0.18
N LEU A 82 -0.76 6.35 -0.53
CA LEU A 82 -0.72 5.10 -1.28
C LEU A 82 -1.39 3.96 -0.51
N MET A 83 -1.14 3.85 0.79
CA MET A 83 -1.78 2.83 1.64
C MET A 83 -3.28 3.07 1.78
N GLU A 84 -3.73 4.31 1.95
CA GLU A 84 -5.16 4.66 2.02
C GLU A 84 -5.89 4.30 0.71
N GLU A 85 -5.30 4.60 -0.45
CA GLU A 85 -5.89 4.21 -1.72
C GLU A 85 -5.87 2.69 -1.91
N ALA A 86 -4.81 2.00 -1.46
CA ALA A 86 -4.76 0.55 -1.48
C ALA A 86 -5.84 -0.09 -0.60
N GLU A 87 -6.10 0.47 0.59
CA GLU A 87 -7.20 0.06 1.48
C GLU A 87 -8.55 0.27 0.81
N ARG A 88 -8.77 1.42 0.17
CA ARG A 88 -9.99 1.73 -0.58
C ARG A 88 -10.24 0.73 -1.71
N ILE A 89 -9.25 0.49 -2.57
CA ILE A 89 -9.35 -0.47 -3.70
C ILE A 89 -9.59 -1.88 -3.17
N ALA A 90 -8.84 -2.30 -2.14
CA ALA A 90 -9.00 -3.61 -1.53
C ALA A 90 -10.42 -3.84 -0.99
N ARG A 91 -11.02 -2.82 -0.36
CA ARG A 91 -12.37 -2.89 0.20
C ARG A 91 -13.44 -2.81 -0.89
N GLU A 92 -13.41 -1.77 -1.72
CA GLU A 92 -14.52 -1.40 -2.60
C GLU A 92 -14.50 -2.17 -3.92
N GLU A 93 -13.32 -2.49 -4.46
CA GLU A 93 -13.19 -3.10 -5.78
C GLU A 93 -12.81 -4.58 -5.71
N HIS A 94 -11.92 -4.95 -4.78
CA HIS A 94 -11.58 -6.36 -4.58
C HIS A 94 -12.59 -7.09 -3.70
N GLY A 95 -13.38 -6.36 -2.89
CA GLY A 95 -14.27 -6.95 -1.89
C GLY A 95 -13.50 -7.77 -0.85
N SER A 96 -12.34 -7.27 -0.42
CA SER A 96 -11.47 -7.96 0.53
C SER A 96 -11.89 -7.63 1.97
N GLU A 97 -11.87 -8.64 2.84
CA GLU A 97 -12.18 -8.47 4.26
C GLU A 97 -11.02 -7.81 5.02
N LYS A 98 -9.80 -8.08 4.57
CA LYS A 98 -8.56 -7.54 5.16
C LYS A 98 -7.49 -7.26 4.11
N LEU A 99 -6.60 -6.34 4.45
CA LEU A 99 -5.39 -6.02 3.69
C LEU A 99 -4.15 -6.49 4.45
N ALA A 100 -3.35 -7.33 3.79
CA ALA A 100 -2.06 -7.80 4.30
C ALA A 100 -0.91 -7.02 3.66
N VAL A 101 0.19 -6.83 4.40
CA VAL A 101 1.38 -6.13 3.92
C VAL A 101 2.61 -6.99 4.17
N ILE A 102 3.39 -7.22 3.11
CA ILE A 102 4.75 -7.77 3.25
C ILE A 102 5.63 -6.67 3.82
N SER A 103 6.09 -6.86 5.06
CA SER A 103 6.90 -5.85 5.76
C SER A 103 8.19 -6.45 6.31
N GLY A 104 9.30 -5.72 6.14
CA GLY A 104 10.53 -6.01 6.88
C GLY A 104 10.34 -5.74 8.37
N VAL A 105 11.08 -6.45 9.23
CA VAL A 105 10.94 -6.32 10.69
C VAL A 105 11.10 -4.87 11.16
N GLY A 106 12.06 -4.14 10.58
CA GLY A 106 12.32 -2.73 10.92
C GLY A 106 11.23 -1.75 10.50
N THR A 107 10.36 -2.11 9.55
CA THR A 107 9.29 -1.23 9.06
C THR A 107 7.93 -1.50 9.71
N ARG A 108 7.79 -2.53 10.56
CA ARG A 108 6.50 -2.90 11.18
C ARG A 108 5.87 -1.77 11.99
N ASN A 109 6.68 -0.98 12.70
CA ASN A 109 6.18 0.17 13.48
C ASN A 109 5.54 1.27 12.61
N TYR A 110 5.92 1.38 11.35
CA TYR A 110 5.26 2.30 10.41
C TYR A 110 3.81 1.89 10.19
N TYR A 111 3.57 0.61 9.89
CA TYR A 111 2.23 0.07 9.67
C TYR A 111 1.38 0.04 10.94
N ARG A 112 1.99 -0.21 12.12
CA ARG A 112 1.27 -0.13 13.41
C ARG A 112 0.62 1.24 13.65
N LYS A 113 1.28 2.32 13.24
CA LYS A 113 0.72 3.68 13.35
C LYS A 113 -0.52 3.88 12.46
N MET A 114 -0.71 3.04 11.43
CA MET A 114 -1.87 3.04 10.54
C MET A 114 -2.96 2.03 10.96
N GLY A 115 -2.82 1.41 12.15
CA GLY A 115 -3.77 0.43 12.67
C GLY A 115 -3.57 -1.00 12.16
N TYR A 116 -2.39 -1.32 11.60
CA TYR A 116 -2.07 -2.71 11.23
C TYR A 116 -1.49 -3.46 12.44
N GLU A 117 -1.85 -4.73 12.54
CA GLU A 117 -1.37 -5.66 13.56
C GLU A 117 -0.55 -6.78 12.91
N LEU A 118 0.28 -7.47 13.71
CA LEU A 118 1.11 -8.56 13.19
C LEU A 118 0.29 -9.86 13.16
N GLU A 119 0.11 -10.44 11.98
CA GLU A 119 -0.51 -11.77 11.78
C GLU A 119 0.44 -12.65 10.96
N GLY A 120 1.06 -13.64 11.63
CA GLY A 120 2.10 -14.46 11.01
C GLY A 120 3.27 -13.61 10.51
N PRO A 121 3.66 -13.71 9.23
CA PRO A 121 4.74 -12.90 8.66
C PRO A 121 4.27 -11.51 8.16
N TYR A 122 2.97 -11.21 8.15
CA TYR A 122 2.40 -10.00 7.54
C TYR A 122 1.96 -8.98 8.58
N MET A 123 1.92 -7.70 8.17
CA MET A 123 1.13 -6.70 8.88
C MET A 123 -0.26 -6.67 8.26
N VAL A 124 -1.31 -6.80 9.06
CA VAL A 124 -2.70 -6.97 8.59
C VAL A 124 -3.61 -5.93 9.21
N LYS A 125 -4.56 -5.43 8.42
CA LYS A 125 -5.65 -4.56 8.87
C LYS A 125 -6.97 -5.07 8.29
N HIS A 126 -7.98 -5.22 9.15
CA HIS A 126 -9.35 -5.51 8.72
C HIS A 126 -9.99 -4.25 8.12
N LEU A 127 -10.65 -4.38 6.98
CA LEU A 127 -11.13 -3.25 6.18
C LEU A 127 -12.57 -2.85 6.50
N TYR A 128 -13.31 -3.76 7.13
CA TYR A 128 -14.62 -3.50 7.73
C TYR A 128 -14.40 -3.52 9.24
N GLY A 129 -14.57 -2.37 9.89
CA GLY A 129 -14.55 -2.30 11.35
C GLY A 129 -15.72 -3.06 11.94
N ALA A 130 -15.59 -3.45 13.21
CA ALA A 130 -16.64 -4.00 14.05
C ALA A 130 -17.74 -2.95 14.35
N GLU A 131 -18.46 -2.51 13.32
CA GLU A 131 -19.74 -1.83 13.45
C GLU A 131 -20.81 -2.79 12.92
N LEU A 132 -21.61 -3.32 13.86
CA LEU A 132 -22.82 -4.17 13.76
C LEU A 132 -22.65 -5.48 14.54
N ASP A 133 -22.58 -5.36 15.87
CA ASP A 133 -23.28 -6.24 16.82
C ASP A 133 -24.05 -5.36 17.80
#